data_AF-A0A7C6FLL3-F1
#
_entry.id   AF-A0A7C6FLL3-F1
#
_cell.length_a   1.000
_cell.length_b   1.000
_cell.length_c   1.000
_cell.angle_alpha   90.00
_cell.angle_beta   90.00
_cell.angle_gamma   90.00
#
_symmetry.space_group_name_H-M   'P 1'
#
loop_
_entity.id
_entity.type
_entity.pdbx_description
1 polymer ?
#
loop_
_entity_poly.entity_id
_entity_poly.type
_entity_poly.pdbx_seq_one_letter_code
_entity_poly.pdbx_strand_id
1 'polypeptide(L)'
;MNKTVLIPTFYALTAALLFGLSTPLNKLLLNTIEPLVLSGLIYLGSGLGILIYRLIKEKSLYTQTEAKLQREEIPVLVAAVLAGGVLAPIILLYSIRITPASTASLLLSFEGIATTLLAGIWFGEYIGKRVWLAIAIVTLATMLLSVQWSQGWGFTIGAFGVIAACFMWGLDNNLTRNLSTRDPLLLVFVKGCGAGGFSLLLARFFNLSFPSFQMILIAMAIGVVSYGLSIVFFILSLRSLGSSRTTALYSIAPFAGSLLSFLILGEQPQRVFYLSFPLILVATLILLTETHSHQHLHNAYSHDHRHSHWDGHHNHIHPSFFQEKDIVHSHLHEHEEMVHDHQHLPDIHHRHQHKK
;
A
#
# COMPACT_ATOMS: atom_id res chain seq x y z
N MET A 1 -22.30 -18.08 -4.47
CA MET A 1 -21.10 -17.36 -4.96
C MET A 1 -20.10 -18.36 -5.50
N ASN A 2 -19.66 -18.22 -6.75
CA ASN A 2 -18.68 -19.11 -7.37
C ASN A 2 -17.38 -19.16 -6.54
N LYS A 3 -16.84 -20.36 -6.29
CA LYS A 3 -15.59 -20.57 -5.50
C LYS A 3 -14.41 -19.76 -6.03
N THR A 4 -14.43 -19.36 -7.31
CA THR A 4 -13.43 -18.52 -7.98
C THR A 4 -13.29 -17.10 -7.41
N VAL A 5 -14.32 -16.53 -6.77
CA VAL A 5 -14.25 -15.17 -6.19
C VAL A 5 -14.03 -15.18 -4.67
N LEU A 6 -14.39 -16.29 -4.00
CA LEU A 6 -14.36 -16.38 -2.55
C LEU A 6 -12.93 -16.35 -1.98
N ILE A 7 -12.01 -17.14 -2.56
CA ILE A 7 -10.63 -17.24 -2.08
C ILE A 7 -9.89 -15.89 -2.22
N PRO A 8 -9.93 -15.21 -3.37
CA PRO A 8 -9.28 -13.89 -3.50
C PRO A 8 -9.87 -12.81 -2.60
N THR A 9 -11.18 -12.88 -2.31
CA THR A 9 -11.85 -11.97 -1.38
C THR A 9 -11.33 -12.20 0.04
N PHE A 10 -11.21 -13.47 0.45
CA PHE A 10 -10.64 -13.84 1.74
C PHE A 10 -9.19 -13.35 1.89
N TYR A 11 -8.38 -13.42 0.83
CA TYR A 11 -7.04 -12.84 0.84
C TYR A 11 -7.05 -11.32 1.05
N ALA A 12 -7.89 -10.56 0.35
CA ALA A 12 -7.95 -9.11 0.55
C ALA A 12 -8.38 -8.72 1.98
N LEU A 13 -9.39 -9.42 2.53
CA LEU A 13 -9.86 -9.18 3.89
C LEU A 13 -8.79 -9.56 4.92
N THR A 14 -8.09 -10.68 4.70
CA THR A 14 -6.99 -11.11 5.57
C THR A 14 -5.85 -10.08 5.53
N ALA A 15 -5.46 -9.61 4.33
CA ALA A 15 -4.48 -8.54 4.18
C ALA A 15 -4.89 -7.28 4.96
N ALA A 16 -6.13 -6.84 4.82
CA ALA A 16 -6.65 -5.69 5.53
C ALA A 16 -6.59 -5.85 7.06
N LEU A 17 -6.97 -7.02 7.57
CA LEU A 17 -6.92 -7.34 9.00
C LEU A 17 -5.48 -7.39 9.53
N LEU A 18 -4.56 -8.03 8.81
CA LEU A 18 -3.15 -8.12 9.19
C LEU A 18 -2.49 -6.75 9.21
N PHE A 19 -2.74 -5.90 8.19
CA PHE A 19 -2.23 -4.54 8.19
C PHE A 19 -2.86 -3.69 9.31
N GLY A 20 -4.18 -3.79 9.50
CA GLY A 20 -4.90 -3.08 10.56
C GLY A 20 -4.39 -3.44 11.96
N LEU A 21 -3.97 -4.69 12.18
CA LEU A 21 -3.38 -5.15 13.43
C LEU A 21 -2.04 -4.46 13.77
N SER A 22 -1.34 -3.91 12.77
CA SER A 22 -0.03 -3.27 12.99
C SER A 22 -0.10 -2.11 13.99
N THR A 23 -1.06 -1.20 13.86
CA THR A 23 -1.16 0.01 14.69
C THR A 23 -1.25 -0.30 16.19
N PRO A 24 -2.21 -1.12 16.68
CA PRO A 24 -2.28 -1.44 18.11
C PRO A 24 -1.08 -2.24 18.61
N LEU A 25 -0.53 -3.17 17.82
CA LEU A 25 0.66 -3.92 18.23
C LEU A 25 1.91 -3.04 18.31
N ASN A 26 2.10 -2.14 17.35
CA ASN A 26 3.20 -1.18 17.36
C ASN A 26 3.06 -0.23 18.55
N LYS A 27 1.84 0.22 18.88
CA LYS A 27 1.57 1.04 20.06
C LYS A 27 2.00 0.36 21.36
N LEU A 28 1.79 -0.95 21.51
CA LEU A 28 2.27 -1.71 22.67
C LEU A 28 3.80 -1.71 22.76
N LEU A 29 4.49 -1.92 21.63
CA LEU A 29 5.95 -1.97 21.57
C LEU A 29 6.61 -0.60 21.78
N LEU A 30 5.91 0.49 21.47
CA LEU A 30 6.43 1.84 21.65
C LEU A 30 6.63 2.25 23.11
N ASN A 31 6.08 1.48 24.06
CA ASN A 31 6.32 1.64 25.50
C ASN A 31 7.73 1.20 25.91
N THR A 32 8.40 0.36 25.11
CA THR A 32 9.69 -0.25 25.45
C THR A 32 10.76 -0.07 24.38
N ILE A 33 10.37 0.22 23.13
CA ILE A 33 11.27 0.34 21.98
C ILE A 33 11.18 1.76 21.42
N GLU A 34 12.34 2.37 21.09
CA GLU A 34 12.36 3.65 20.41
C GLU A 34 11.74 3.58 19.00
N PRO A 35 11.00 4.61 18.53
CA PRO A 35 10.23 4.54 17.29
C PRO A 35 11.11 4.28 16.08
N LEU A 36 12.32 4.88 16.06
CA LEU A 36 13.29 4.68 14.98
C LEU A 36 13.80 3.23 14.93
N VAL A 37 14.11 2.62 16.08
CA VAL A 37 14.54 1.23 16.16
C VAL A 37 13.40 0.30 15.76
N LEU A 38 12.20 0.54 16.29
CA LEU A 38 11.01 -0.24 15.97
C LEU A 38 10.68 -0.19 14.47
N SER A 39 10.77 0.99 13.84
CA SER A 39 10.61 1.16 12.38
C SER A 39 11.56 0.25 11.62
N GLY A 40 12.84 0.27 12.00
CA GLY A 40 13.87 -0.55 11.37
C GLY A 40 13.59 -2.04 11.49
N LEU A 41 13.21 -2.51 12.68
CA LEU A 41 12.92 -3.92 12.94
C LEU A 41 11.68 -4.43 12.18
N ILE A 42 10.61 -3.64 12.15
CA ILE A 42 9.37 -3.99 11.44
C ILE A 42 9.63 -4.11 9.94
N TYR A 43 10.33 -3.14 9.33
CA TYR A 43 10.59 -3.17 7.89
C TYR A 43 11.61 -4.23 7.50
N LEU A 44 12.65 -4.45 8.32
CA LEU A 44 13.58 -5.56 8.13
C LEU A 44 12.84 -6.91 8.23
N GLY A 45 11.95 -7.06 9.21
CA GLY A 45 11.09 -8.22 9.36
C GLY A 45 10.19 -8.43 8.13
N SER A 46 9.59 -7.37 7.60
CA SER A 46 8.80 -7.43 6.36
C SER A 46 9.62 -7.97 5.19
N GLY A 47 10.81 -7.39 4.93
CA GLY A 47 11.68 -7.82 3.83
C GLY A 47 12.14 -9.28 3.98
N LEU A 48 12.64 -9.66 5.16
CA LEU A 48 13.06 -11.03 5.42
C LEU A 48 11.89 -12.03 5.37
N GLY A 49 10.69 -11.63 5.79
CA GLY A 49 9.48 -12.43 5.66
C GLY A 49 9.15 -12.75 4.20
N ILE A 50 9.28 -11.77 3.31
CA ILE A 50 9.11 -11.99 1.87
C ILE A 50 10.20 -12.91 1.31
N LEU A 51 11.45 -12.77 1.76
CA LEU A 51 12.53 -13.67 1.35
C LEU A 51 12.23 -15.11 1.76
N ILE A 52 11.79 -15.33 3.01
CA ILE A 52 11.39 -16.65 3.50
C ILE A 52 10.24 -17.22 2.66
N TYR A 53 9.20 -16.41 2.39
CA TYR A 53 8.08 -16.82 1.56
C TYR A 53 8.54 -17.27 0.16
N ARG A 54 9.42 -16.50 -0.49
CA ARG A 54 10.01 -16.85 -1.79
C ARG A 54 10.77 -18.16 -1.74
N LEU A 55 11.66 -18.35 -0.76
CA LEU A 55 12.46 -19.57 -0.63
C LEU A 55 11.60 -20.83 -0.41
N ILE A 56 10.46 -20.69 0.28
CA ILE A 56 9.49 -21.78 0.45
C ILE A 56 8.76 -22.08 -0.87
N LYS A 57 8.36 -21.04 -1.61
CA LYS A 57 7.64 -21.16 -2.88
C LYS A 57 8.51 -21.67 -4.03
N GLU A 58 9.75 -21.21 -4.16
CA GLU A 58 10.69 -21.62 -5.21
C GLU A 58 11.06 -23.10 -5.11
N LYS A 59 11.05 -23.68 -3.90
CA LYS A 59 11.20 -25.13 -3.69
C LYS A 59 10.01 -25.96 -4.22
N SER A 60 8.91 -25.34 -4.63
CA SER A 60 7.62 -25.99 -4.90
C SER A 60 7.21 -26.09 -6.39
N LEU A 61 8.05 -25.70 -7.37
CA LEU A 61 7.87 -25.75 -8.86
C LEU A 61 7.76 -24.37 -9.56
N TYR A 62 8.37 -24.31 -10.76
CA TYR A 62 8.34 -23.29 -11.81
C TYR A 62 8.64 -21.84 -11.37
N THR A 63 9.90 -21.44 -11.51
CA THR A 63 10.34 -20.03 -11.50
C THR A 63 9.67 -19.28 -12.65
N GLN A 64 8.53 -18.67 -12.36
CA GLN A 64 7.85 -17.74 -13.25
C GLN A 64 8.71 -16.49 -13.40
N THR A 65 9.12 -16.17 -14.63
CA THR A 65 9.97 -15.02 -14.94
C THR A 65 9.16 -13.73 -14.88
N GLU A 66 9.13 -13.11 -13.70
CA GLU A 66 8.73 -11.70 -13.54
C GLU A 66 9.82 -10.78 -14.10
N ALA A 67 9.45 -9.58 -14.58
CA ALA A 67 10.40 -8.65 -15.17
C ALA A 67 11.41 -8.13 -14.13
N LYS A 68 12.70 -8.16 -14.48
CA LYS A 68 13.79 -7.69 -13.62
C LYS A 68 13.82 -6.16 -13.54
N LEU A 69 14.33 -5.63 -12.42
CA LEU A 69 14.54 -4.19 -12.23
C LEU A 69 15.66 -3.67 -13.13
N GLN A 70 15.43 -2.57 -13.83
CA GLN A 70 16.42 -1.91 -14.69
C GLN A 70 17.19 -0.83 -13.91
N ARG A 71 18.37 -0.43 -14.41
CA ARG A 71 19.25 0.52 -13.68
C ARG A 71 18.64 1.92 -13.60
N GLU A 72 17.91 2.29 -14.63
CA GLU A 72 17.23 3.57 -14.81
C GLU A 72 16.09 3.75 -13.80
N GLU A 73 15.58 2.65 -13.24
CA GLU A 73 14.48 2.61 -12.27
C GLU A 73 14.97 2.69 -10.81
N ILE A 74 16.28 2.52 -10.58
CA ILE A 74 16.88 2.56 -9.24
C ILE A 74 16.62 3.90 -8.53
N PRO A 75 16.76 5.08 -9.16
CA PRO A 75 16.49 6.35 -8.48
C PRO A 75 15.03 6.46 -7.98
N VAL A 76 14.07 5.99 -8.79
CA VAL A 76 12.65 5.97 -8.42
C VAL A 76 12.42 5.02 -7.25
N LEU A 77 13.05 3.83 -7.29
CA LEU A 77 12.96 2.87 -6.19
C LEU A 77 13.58 3.42 -4.90
N VAL A 78 14.74 4.08 -4.97
CA VAL A 78 15.39 4.71 -3.80
C VAL A 78 14.48 5.79 -3.21
N ALA A 79 13.87 6.65 -4.04
CA ALA A 79 12.93 7.66 -3.59
C ALA A 79 11.70 7.02 -2.90
N ALA A 80 11.16 5.94 -3.46
CA ALA A 80 10.06 5.17 -2.88
C ALA A 80 10.43 4.54 -1.53
N VAL A 81 11.65 3.96 -1.41
CA VAL A 81 12.19 3.41 -0.16
C VAL A 81 12.34 4.50 0.90
N LEU A 82 12.88 5.67 0.53
CA LEU A 82 13.05 6.76 1.49
C LEU A 82 11.72 7.36 1.94
N ALA A 83 10.78 7.57 1.02
CA ALA A 83 9.47 8.13 1.34
C ALA A 83 8.62 7.15 2.17
N GLY A 84 8.27 5.99 1.62
CA GLY A 84 7.33 5.06 2.25
C GLY A 84 7.97 4.01 3.14
N GLY A 85 9.27 3.75 2.98
CA GLY A 85 10.01 2.80 3.79
C GLY A 85 10.67 3.42 5.02
N VAL A 86 11.18 4.64 4.91
CA VAL A 86 11.93 5.30 5.98
C VAL A 86 11.10 6.39 6.64
N LEU A 87 10.76 7.45 5.90
CA LEU A 87 10.11 8.63 6.47
C LEU A 87 8.71 8.33 7.00
N ALA A 88 7.85 7.69 6.19
CA ALA A 88 6.48 7.38 6.59
C ALA A 88 6.37 6.58 7.90
N PRO A 89 7.02 5.41 8.07
CA PRO A 89 6.88 4.64 9.30
C PRO A 89 7.57 5.28 10.50
N ILE A 90 8.69 5.99 10.32
CA ILE A 90 9.31 6.74 11.42
C ILE A 90 8.32 7.81 11.92
N ILE A 91 7.79 8.63 11.02
CA ILE A 91 6.83 9.68 11.36
C ILE A 91 5.59 9.06 12.02
N LEU A 92 5.04 7.98 11.45
CA LEU A 92 3.90 7.28 12.02
C LEU A 92 4.18 6.79 13.44
N LEU A 93 5.30 6.12 13.68
CA LEU A 93 5.60 5.54 14.99
C LEU A 93 5.79 6.61 16.08
N TYR A 94 6.44 7.74 15.74
CA TYR A 94 6.47 8.91 16.64
C TYR A 94 5.07 9.48 16.89
N SER A 95 4.22 9.50 15.87
CA SER A 95 2.86 10.03 15.93
C SER A 95 1.93 9.17 16.78
N ILE A 96 1.93 7.86 16.56
CA ILE A 96 1.09 6.94 17.32
C ILE A 96 1.58 6.81 18.76
N ARG A 97 2.85 7.09 19.10
CA ARG A 97 3.30 7.11 20.50
C ARG A 97 2.43 8.07 21.34
N ILE A 98 2.07 9.22 20.78
CA ILE A 98 1.29 10.28 21.46
C ILE A 98 -0.17 10.41 20.99
N THR A 99 -0.61 9.57 20.05
CA THR A 99 -2.00 9.52 19.56
C THR A 99 -2.63 8.19 19.96
N PRO A 100 -3.93 8.14 20.34
CA PRO A 100 -4.62 6.86 20.51
C PRO A 100 -4.52 6.01 19.24
N ALA A 101 -4.21 4.72 19.36
CA ALA A 101 -4.06 3.79 18.25
C ALA A 101 -5.34 3.69 17.40
N SER A 102 -6.50 3.79 18.05
CA SER A 102 -7.81 3.86 17.39
C SER A 102 -7.95 5.07 16.46
N THR A 103 -7.57 6.25 16.95
CA THR A 103 -7.59 7.51 16.19
C THR A 103 -6.56 7.48 15.06
N ALA A 104 -5.34 7.04 15.35
CA ALA A 104 -4.29 6.90 14.34
C ALA A 104 -4.69 5.93 13.23
N SER A 105 -5.27 4.78 13.57
CA SER A 105 -5.74 3.80 12.57
C SER A 105 -6.78 4.40 11.64
N LEU A 106 -7.74 5.16 12.16
CA LEU A 106 -8.76 5.80 11.35
C LEU A 106 -8.20 6.95 10.50
N LEU A 107 -7.22 7.71 11.00
CA LEU A 107 -6.50 8.73 10.23
C LEU A 107 -5.74 8.14 9.04
N LEU A 108 -5.28 6.88 9.12
CA LEU A 108 -4.61 6.20 7.99
C LEU A 108 -5.51 6.04 6.76
N SER A 109 -6.85 6.16 6.89
CA SER A 109 -7.74 6.27 5.73
C SER A 109 -7.40 7.45 4.81
N PHE A 110 -6.64 8.43 5.29
CA PHE A 110 -6.16 9.55 4.49
C PHE A 110 -5.09 9.17 3.47
N GLU A 111 -4.45 8.00 3.58
CA GLU A 111 -3.42 7.55 2.63
C GLU A 111 -3.97 7.49 1.19
N GLY A 112 -5.17 6.94 1.01
CA GLY A 112 -5.83 6.90 -0.30
C GLY A 112 -6.06 8.30 -0.87
N ILE A 113 -6.52 9.22 -0.02
CA ILE A 113 -6.74 10.64 -0.39
C ILE A 113 -5.43 11.31 -0.79
N ALA A 114 -4.38 11.16 0.02
CA ALA A 114 -3.06 11.70 -0.29
C ALA A 114 -2.51 11.12 -1.60
N THR A 115 -2.65 9.81 -1.82
CA THR A 115 -2.26 9.14 -3.07
C THR A 115 -2.96 9.75 -4.28
N THR A 116 -4.29 9.93 -4.21
CA THR A 116 -5.10 10.52 -5.30
C THR A 116 -4.76 11.99 -5.54
N LEU A 117 -4.57 12.79 -4.50
CA LEU A 117 -4.20 14.20 -4.64
C LEU A 117 -2.83 14.36 -5.31
N LEU A 118 -1.84 13.57 -4.90
CA LEU A 118 -0.52 13.59 -5.51
C LEU A 118 -0.56 13.10 -6.96
N ALA A 119 -1.39 12.10 -7.27
CA ALA A 119 -1.63 11.64 -8.63
C ALA A 119 -2.19 12.76 -9.51
N GLY A 120 -3.23 13.47 -9.05
CA GLY A 120 -3.82 14.59 -9.79
C GLY A 120 -2.86 15.77 -9.99
N ILE A 121 -2.08 16.12 -8.96
CA ILE A 121 -1.17 17.30 -9.00
C ILE A 121 0.07 17.03 -9.85
N TRP A 122 0.75 15.89 -9.66
CA TRP A 122 2.02 15.62 -10.33
C TRP A 122 1.90 14.83 -11.62
N PHE A 123 0.90 13.96 -11.74
CA PHE A 123 0.71 13.11 -12.92
C PHE A 123 -0.44 13.60 -13.80
N GLY A 124 -1.15 14.66 -13.40
CA GLY A 124 -2.23 15.26 -14.18
C GLY A 124 -3.45 14.37 -14.32
N GLU A 125 -3.65 13.42 -13.41
CA GLU A 125 -4.77 12.49 -13.48
C GLU A 125 -6.10 13.18 -13.19
N TYR A 126 -7.12 12.84 -13.96
CA TYR A 126 -8.46 13.38 -13.75
C TYR A 126 -9.08 12.80 -12.49
N ILE A 127 -9.51 13.68 -11.60
CA ILE A 127 -10.21 13.33 -10.36
C ILE A 127 -11.72 13.55 -10.58
N GLY A 128 -12.49 12.45 -10.54
CA GLY A 128 -13.94 12.47 -10.69
C GLY A 128 -14.65 13.27 -9.58
N LYS A 129 -15.86 13.76 -9.88
CA LYS A 129 -16.65 14.58 -8.93
C LYS A 129 -16.97 13.86 -7.62
N ARG A 130 -17.25 12.55 -7.68
CA ARG A 130 -17.51 11.72 -6.49
C ARG A 130 -16.23 11.47 -5.70
N VAL A 131 -15.09 11.31 -6.38
CA VAL A 131 -13.77 11.24 -5.72
C VAL A 131 -13.47 12.55 -4.99
N TRP A 132 -13.75 13.72 -5.59
CA TRP A 132 -13.65 15.02 -4.91
C TRP A 132 -14.54 15.13 -3.67
N LEU A 133 -15.79 14.65 -3.76
CA LEU A 133 -16.69 14.61 -2.61
C LEU A 133 -16.11 13.73 -1.48
N ALA A 134 -15.59 12.55 -1.80
CA ALA A 134 -14.95 11.69 -0.82
C ALA A 134 -13.69 12.33 -0.21
N ILE A 135 -12.85 12.98 -1.02
CA ILE A 135 -11.69 13.77 -0.55
C ILE A 135 -12.15 14.82 0.47
N ALA A 136 -13.21 15.57 0.18
CA ALA A 136 -13.73 16.60 1.07
C ALA A 136 -14.24 16.01 2.40
N ILE A 137 -15.01 14.92 2.35
CA ILE A 137 -15.56 14.27 3.55
C ILE A 137 -14.44 13.68 4.42
N VAL A 138 -13.50 12.94 3.83
CA VAL A 138 -12.37 12.37 4.57
C VAL A 138 -11.50 13.48 5.17
N THR A 139 -11.22 14.55 4.42
CA THR A 139 -10.43 15.69 4.91
C THR A 139 -11.13 16.37 6.09
N LEU A 140 -12.45 16.58 6.01
CA LEU A 140 -13.19 17.15 7.14
C LEU A 140 -13.13 16.22 8.36
N ALA A 141 -13.32 14.92 8.17
CA ALA A 141 -13.26 13.95 9.27
C ALA A 141 -11.86 13.87 9.89
N THR A 142 -10.78 13.91 9.10
CA THR A 142 -9.42 13.92 9.63
C THR A 142 -9.08 15.23 10.34
N MET A 143 -9.59 16.37 9.87
CA MET A 143 -9.50 17.65 10.59
C MET A 143 -10.18 17.56 11.95
N LEU A 144 -11.40 17.01 12.02
CA LEU A 144 -12.14 16.81 13.27
C LEU A 144 -11.36 15.93 14.27
N LEU A 145 -10.75 14.84 13.80
CA LEU A 145 -9.90 13.96 14.60
C LEU A 145 -8.58 14.61 15.05
N SER A 146 -8.11 15.63 14.32
CA SER A 146 -6.81 16.28 14.59
C SER A 146 -6.91 17.39 15.63
N VAL A 147 -8.11 17.89 15.94
CA VAL A 147 -8.35 18.95 16.93
C VAL A 147 -8.36 18.40 18.35
N GLN A 148 -7.76 19.14 19.29
CA GLN A 148 -7.83 18.86 20.72
C GLN A 148 -9.12 19.44 21.32
N TRP A 149 -10.15 18.63 21.47
CA TRP A 149 -11.43 19.14 22.01
C TRP A 149 -11.45 19.32 23.53
N SER A 150 -10.53 18.69 24.25
CA SER A 150 -10.52 18.66 25.72
C SER A 150 -9.54 19.63 26.40
N GLN A 151 -8.55 20.16 25.68
CA GLN A 151 -7.47 21.00 26.25
C GLN A 151 -7.47 22.45 25.71
N GLY A 152 -8.54 22.87 25.02
CA GLY A 152 -8.65 24.17 24.36
C GLY A 152 -8.42 24.09 22.84
N TRP A 153 -8.49 25.22 22.13
CA TRP A 153 -8.29 25.23 20.68
C TRP A 153 -6.82 24.95 20.33
N GLY A 154 -6.57 23.79 19.74
CA GLY A 154 -5.24 23.35 19.32
C GLY A 154 -5.30 22.09 18.49
N PHE A 155 -4.19 21.76 17.85
CA PHE A 155 -4.05 20.57 17.02
C PHE A 155 -3.14 19.55 17.70
N THR A 156 -3.46 18.26 17.58
CA THR A 156 -2.59 17.19 18.06
C THR A 156 -1.43 17.01 17.08
N ILE A 157 -0.21 17.28 17.53
CA ILE A 157 1.00 17.09 16.71
C ILE A 157 1.12 15.65 16.18
N GLY A 158 0.61 14.68 16.95
CA GLY A 158 0.49 13.29 16.54
C GLY A 158 -0.42 13.09 15.33
N ALA A 159 -1.64 13.65 15.30
CA ALA A 159 -2.52 13.49 14.13
C ALA A 159 -1.93 14.11 12.86
N PHE A 160 -1.28 15.27 12.97
CA PHE A 160 -0.54 15.88 11.86
C PHE A 160 0.57 14.97 11.34
N GLY A 161 1.31 14.34 12.24
CA GLY A 161 2.32 13.36 11.86
C GLY A 161 1.71 12.13 11.16
N VAL A 162 0.56 11.61 11.59
CA VAL A 162 -0.13 10.52 10.86
C VAL A 162 -0.50 10.96 9.44
N ILE A 163 -1.08 12.15 9.28
CA ILE A 163 -1.42 12.69 7.95
C ILE A 163 -0.17 12.90 7.09
N ALA A 164 0.93 13.38 7.67
CA ALA A 164 2.20 13.53 6.98
C ALA A 164 2.76 12.16 6.53
N ALA A 165 2.64 11.12 7.37
CA ALA A 165 2.99 9.75 6.98
C ALA A 165 2.13 9.26 5.81
N CYS A 166 0.83 9.55 5.80
CA CYS A 166 -0.06 9.26 4.67
C CYS A 166 0.39 9.95 3.38
N PHE A 167 0.89 11.19 3.42
CA PHE A 167 1.48 11.83 2.24
C PHE A 167 2.78 11.16 1.78
N MET A 168 3.63 10.75 2.70
CA MET A 168 4.86 10.01 2.36
C MET A 168 4.55 8.65 1.73
N TRP A 169 3.54 7.92 2.22
CA TRP A 169 3.04 6.72 1.56
C TRP A 169 2.32 7.01 0.25
N GLY A 170 1.56 8.11 0.15
CA GLY A 170 0.97 8.52 -1.12
C GLY A 170 2.00 8.82 -2.20
N LEU A 171 3.13 9.44 -1.83
CA LEU A 171 4.27 9.64 -2.71
C LEU A 171 4.89 8.29 -3.11
N ASP A 172 5.15 7.41 -2.14
CA ASP A 172 5.65 6.06 -2.40
C ASP A 172 4.74 5.26 -3.36
N ASN A 173 3.43 5.29 -3.14
CA ASN A 173 2.44 4.61 -3.98
C ASN A 173 2.50 5.12 -5.43
N ASN A 174 2.61 6.44 -5.62
CA ASN A 174 2.74 7.04 -6.95
C ASN A 174 4.09 6.74 -7.62
N LEU A 175 5.20 6.71 -6.87
CA LEU A 175 6.52 6.34 -7.40
C LEU A 175 6.58 4.85 -7.77
N THR A 176 6.07 3.99 -6.87
CA THR A 176 6.01 2.53 -7.05
C THR A 176 5.08 2.14 -8.21
N ARG A 177 4.07 2.95 -8.52
CA ARG A 177 3.23 2.74 -9.71
C ARG A 177 4.03 2.69 -11.01
N ASN A 178 5.13 3.44 -11.12
CA ASN A 178 6.00 3.37 -12.31
C ASN A 178 6.78 2.04 -12.41
N LEU A 179 6.82 1.27 -11.31
CA LEU A 179 7.51 -0.01 -11.22
C LEU A 179 6.54 -1.20 -11.24
N SER A 180 5.24 -0.98 -11.52
CA SER A 180 4.20 -2.01 -11.36
C SER A 180 4.31 -3.18 -12.33
N THR A 181 5.09 -3.06 -13.41
CA THR A 181 5.42 -4.16 -14.32
C THR A 181 6.49 -5.10 -13.76
N ARG A 182 7.21 -4.67 -12.72
CA ARG A 182 8.29 -5.44 -12.07
C ARG A 182 7.73 -6.37 -11.01
N ASP A 183 8.55 -7.33 -10.60
CA ASP A 183 8.19 -8.29 -9.56
C ASP A 183 7.81 -7.60 -8.24
N PRO A 184 6.54 -7.68 -7.80
CA PRO A 184 6.07 -6.96 -6.63
C PRO A 184 6.69 -7.50 -5.33
N LEU A 185 7.03 -8.78 -5.27
CA LEU A 185 7.71 -9.35 -4.09
C LEU A 185 9.15 -8.84 -4.00
N LEU A 186 9.81 -8.55 -5.12
CA LEU A 186 11.17 -8.01 -5.12
C LEU A 186 11.15 -6.57 -4.61
N LEU A 187 10.18 -5.77 -5.07
CA LEU A 187 10.01 -4.39 -4.61
C LEU A 187 9.79 -4.33 -3.10
N VAL A 188 8.95 -5.20 -2.55
CA VAL A 188 8.70 -5.27 -1.09
C VAL A 188 9.95 -5.72 -0.34
N PHE A 189 10.68 -6.71 -0.86
CA PHE A 189 11.95 -7.15 -0.26
C PHE A 189 12.97 -6.01 -0.19
N VAL A 190 13.19 -5.31 -1.31
CA VAL A 190 14.16 -4.20 -1.37
C VAL A 190 13.72 -3.05 -0.48
N LYS A 191 12.43 -2.69 -0.50
CA LYS A 191 11.89 -1.64 0.38
C LYS A 191 12.00 -2.01 1.86
N GLY A 192 11.66 -3.23 2.23
CA GLY A 192 11.75 -3.72 3.61
C GLY A 192 13.19 -3.78 4.13
N CYS A 193 14.07 -4.49 3.43
CA CYS A 193 15.47 -4.62 3.84
C CYS A 193 16.24 -3.29 3.75
N GLY A 194 16.03 -2.51 2.68
CA GLY A 194 16.67 -1.22 2.48
C GLY A 194 16.27 -0.21 3.55
N ALA A 195 14.97 -0.04 3.79
CA ALA A 195 14.51 0.89 4.81
C ALA A 195 14.78 0.40 6.24
N GLY A 196 14.64 -0.90 6.48
CA GLY A 196 14.95 -1.53 7.76
C GLY A 196 16.42 -1.34 8.13
N GLY A 197 17.33 -1.71 7.22
CA GLY A 197 18.77 -1.53 7.38
C GLY A 197 19.14 -0.06 7.58
N PHE A 198 18.62 0.85 6.74
CA PHE A 198 18.88 2.28 6.88
C PHE A 198 18.44 2.82 8.25
N SER A 199 17.23 2.48 8.70
CA SER A 199 16.69 2.97 9.98
C SER A 199 17.47 2.43 11.19
N LEU A 200 17.92 1.18 11.15
CA LEU A 200 18.75 0.60 12.20
C LEU A 200 20.17 1.20 12.23
N LEU A 201 20.76 1.47 11.05
CA LEU A 201 22.04 2.19 10.96
C LEU A 201 21.91 3.61 11.52
N LEU A 202 20.82 4.30 11.19
CA LEU A 202 20.52 5.63 11.72
C LEU A 202 20.30 5.59 13.25
N ALA A 203 19.60 4.59 13.77
CA ALA A 203 19.44 4.39 15.21
C ALA A 203 20.79 4.16 15.91
N ARG A 204 21.68 3.38 15.29
CA ARG A 204 23.04 3.16 15.81
C ARG A 204 23.86 4.44 15.78
N PHE A 205 23.75 5.26 14.74
CA PHE A 205 24.42 6.56 14.61
C PHE A 205 23.99 7.52 15.73
N PHE A 206 22.70 7.54 16.08
CA PHE A 206 22.19 8.32 17.21
C PHE A 206 22.41 7.66 18.58
N ASN A 207 23.15 6.55 18.65
CA ASN A 207 23.41 5.78 19.88
C ASN A 207 22.13 5.42 20.67
N LEU A 208 21.04 5.13 19.95
CA LEU A 208 19.80 4.67 20.59
C LEU A 208 19.97 3.29 21.20
N SER A 209 19.32 3.06 22.33
CA SER A 209 19.31 1.76 22.99
C SER A 209 18.53 0.74 22.17
N PHE A 210 19.13 -0.44 21.97
CA PHE A 210 18.45 -1.58 21.36
C PHE A 210 17.70 -2.37 22.43
N PRO A 211 16.50 -2.88 22.13
CA PRO A 211 15.73 -3.64 23.09
C PRO A 211 16.30 -5.05 23.24
N SER A 212 15.75 -5.83 24.17
CA SER A 212 16.15 -7.22 24.37
C SER A 212 15.96 -8.05 23.10
N PHE A 213 16.73 -9.14 22.96
CA PHE A 213 16.63 -10.02 21.79
C PHE A 213 15.21 -10.55 21.54
N GLN A 214 14.46 -10.83 22.62
CA GLN A 214 13.06 -11.25 22.51
C GLN A 214 12.18 -10.15 21.86
N MET A 215 12.36 -8.89 22.26
CA MET A 215 11.61 -7.77 21.69
C MET A 215 11.99 -7.52 20.23
N ILE A 216 13.24 -7.75 19.86
CA ILE A 216 13.69 -7.73 18.46
C ILE A 216 12.90 -8.76 17.63
N LEU A 217 12.81 -10.00 18.10
CA LEU A 217 12.08 -11.06 17.41
C LEU A 217 10.58 -10.75 17.30
N ILE A 218 9.95 -10.21 18.36
CA ILE A 218 8.53 -9.83 18.34
C ILE A 218 8.30 -8.70 17.32
N ALA A 219 9.12 -7.65 17.33
CA ALA A 219 8.99 -6.54 16.38
C ALA A 219 9.16 -7.01 14.92
N MET A 220 10.15 -7.87 14.67
CA MET A 220 10.35 -8.46 13.35
C MET A 220 9.19 -9.36 12.94
N ALA A 221 8.62 -10.16 13.85
CA ALA A 221 7.46 -11.00 13.58
C ALA A 221 6.23 -10.16 13.22
N ILE A 222 6.00 -9.03 13.89
CA ILE A 222 4.95 -8.07 13.52
C ILE A 222 5.20 -7.53 12.10
N GLY A 223 6.45 -7.24 11.76
CA GLY A 223 6.88 -6.87 10.41
C GLY A 223 6.56 -7.94 9.35
N VAL A 224 6.91 -9.19 9.62
CA VAL A 224 6.60 -10.34 8.76
C VAL A 224 5.10 -10.46 8.55
N VAL A 225 4.30 -10.39 9.60
CA VAL A 225 2.85 -10.64 9.55
C VAL A 225 2.09 -9.45 8.94
N SER A 226 2.29 -8.25 9.49
CA SER A 226 1.44 -7.09 9.23
C SER A 226 1.83 -6.34 7.96
N TYR A 227 3.11 -6.39 7.57
CA TYR A 227 3.62 -5.71 6.38
C TYR A 227 4.00 -6.72 5.29
N GLY A 228 4.73 -7.79 5.62
CA GLY A 228 5.13 -8.81 4.63
C GLY A 228 3.96 -9.65 4.11
N LEU A 229 3.38 -10.49 4.97
CA LEU A 229 2.32 -11.44 4.63
C LEU A 229 1.03 -10.73 4.20
N SER A 230 0.71 -9.59 4.82
CA SER A 230 -0.37 -8.71 4.36
C SER A 230 -0.21 -8.35 2.88
N ILE A 231 0.97 -7.87 2.47
CA ILE A 231 1.23 -7.52 1.07
C ILE A 231 1.19 -8.74 0.16
N VAL A 232 1.66 -9.91 0.61
CA VAL A 232 1.52 -11.16 -0.17
C VAL A 232 0.06 -11.45 -0.46
N PHE A 233 -0.81 -11.41 0.55
CA PHE A 233 -2.25 -11.64 0.34
C PHE A 233 -2.90 -10.54 -0.51
N PHE A 234 -2.47 -9.29 -0.36
CA PHE A 234 -2.91 -8.19 -1.22
C PHE A 234 -2.55 -8.47 -2.69
N ILE A 235 -1.30 -8.83 -2.99
CA ILE A 235 -0.84 -9.16 -4.35
C ILE A 235 -1.60 -10.37 -4.92
N LEU A 236 -1.81 -11.43 -4.13
CA LEU A 236 -2.56 -12.61 -4.57
C LEU A 236 -4.03 -12.28 -4.89
N SER A 237 -4.64 -11.40 -4.08
CA SER A 237 -5.99 -10.90 -4.34
C SER A 237 -6.03 -10.03 -5.60
N LEU A 238 -5.07 -9.11 -5.74
CA LEU A 238 -4.96 -8.17 -6.85
C LEU A 238 -4.93 -8.89 -8.20
N ARG A 239 -4.16 -9.97 -8.29
CA ARG A 239 -4.02 -10.81 -9.49
C ARG A 239 -5.32 -11.49 -9.91
N SER A 240 -6.29 -11.67 -9.00
CA SER A 240 -7.50 -12.45 -9.25
C SER A 240 -8.77 -11.61 -9.28
N LEU A 241 -8.88 -10.59 -8.42
CA LEU A 241 -10.05 -9.69 -8.35
C LEU A 241 -9.87 -8.39 -9.15
N GLY A 242 -8.63 -8.05 -9.50
CA GLY A 242 -8.28 -6.75 -10.08
C GLY A 242 -8.13 -5.64 -9.04
N SER A 243 -7.48 -4.54 -9.45
CA SER A 243 -7.10 -3.42 -8.57
C SER A 243 -8.27 -2.80 -7.82
N SER A 244 -9.39 -2.54 -8.51
CA SER A 244 -10.56 -1.90 -7.90
C SER A 244 -11.10 -2.67 -6.71
N ARG A 245 -11.38 -3.98 -6.90
CA ARG A 245 -11.98 -4.81 -5.85
C ARG A 245 -11.02 -5.14 -4.72
N THR A 246 -9.74 -5.38 -5.02
CA THR A 246 -8.75 -5.66 -3.99
C THR A 246 -8.49 -4.43 -3.12
N THR A 247 -8.26 -3.26 -3.73
CA THR A 247 -8.08 -2.00 -3.00
C THR A 247 -9.33 -1.64 -2.20
N ALA A 248 -10.52 -1.92 -2.74
CA ALA A 248 -11.78 -1.73 -2.04
C ALA A 248 -11.86 -2.49 -0.71
N LEU A 249 -11.55 -3.79 -0.76
CA LEU A 249 -11.53 -4.65 0.41
C LEU A 249 -10.38 -4.31 1.36
N TYR A 250 -9.22 -3.92 0.81
CA TYR A 250 -8.07 -3.49 1.60
C TYR A 250 -8.32 -2.19 2.37
N SER A 251 -9.20 -1.32 1.84
CA SER A 251 -9.62 -0.06 2.50
C SER A 251 -10.35 -0.28 3.84
N ILE A 252 -10.66 -1.54 4.20
CA ILE A 252 -11.17 -1.92 5.52
C ILE A 252 -10.08 -1.82 6.60
N ALA A 253 -8.80 -1.83 6.25
CA ALA A 253 -7.69 -1.93 7.20
C ALA A 253 -7.67 -0.81 8.28
N PRO A 254 -7.89 0.48 7.96
CA PRO A 254 -8.06 1.54 8.96
C PRO A 254 -9.16 1.26 10.00
N PHE A 255 -10.32 0.77 9.53
CA PHE A 255 -11.46 0.45 10.39
C PHE A 255 -11.17 -0.78 11.25
N ALA A 256 -10.55 -1.81 10.67
CA ALA A 256 -10.09 -2.99 11.40
C ALA A 256 -9.07 -2.63 12.48
N GLY A 257 -8.06 -1.81 12.14
CA GLY A 257 -7.07 -1.36 13.11
C GLY A 257 -7.67 -0.53 14.24
N SER A 258 -8.68 0.29 13.93
CA SER A 258 -9.40 1.01 14.98
C SER A 258 -10.19 0.09 15.90
N LEU A 259 -10.91 -0.90 15.35
CA LEU A 259 -11.66 -1.87 16.14
C LEU A 259 -10.72 -2.72 17.01
N LEU A 260 -9.63 -3.23 16.42
CA LEU A 260 -8.62 -4.01 17.13
C LEU A 260 -7.93 -3.20 18.22
N SER A 261 -7.78 -1.89 18.03
CA SER A 261 -7.26 -1.00 19.08
C SER A 261 -8.17 -0.96 20.31
N PHE A 262 -9.50 -0.97 20.14
CA PHE A 262 -10.42 -1.09 21.28
C PHE A 262 -10.31 -2.45 21.97
N LEU A 263 -10.23 -3.53 21.19
CA LEU A 263 -10.18 -4.89 21.73
C LEU A 263 -8.87 -5.21 22.45
N ILE A 264 -7.74 -4.72 21.93
CA ILE A 264 -6.40 -5.04 22.44
C ILE A 264 -5.96 -4.06 23.54
N LEU A 265 -6.20 -2.76 23.34
CA LEU A 265 -5.69 -1.72 24.23
C LEU A 265 -6.74 -1.19 25.21
N GLY A 266 -8.02 -1.49 25.00
CA GLY A 266 -9.10 -0.93 25.81
C GLY A 266 -9.23 0.60 25.69
N GLU A 267 -8.76 1.18 24.59
CA GLU A 267 -8.77 2.64 24.40
C GLU A 267 -10.21 3.21 24.37
N GLN A 268 -10.38 4.36 24.99
CA GLN A 268 -11.61 5.17 24.94
C GLN A 268 -11.29 6.42 24.09
N PRO A 269 -11.62 6.43 22.79
CA PRO A 269 -11.28 7.54 21.92
C PRO A 269 -12.15 8.76 22.26
N GLN A 270 -11.75 9.93 21.78
CA GLN A 270 -12.54 11.15 21.98
C GLN A 270 -13.94 11.03 21.37
N ARG A 271 -14.93 11.75 21.90
CA ARG A 271 -16.31 11.71 21.38
C ARG A 271 -16.42 11.99 19.88
N VAL A 272 -15.53 12.83 19.35
CA VAL A 272 -15.45 13.19 17.93
C VAL A 272 -15.05 12.01 17.03
N PHE A 273 -14.40 10.99 17.59
CA PHE A 273 -14.14 9.73 16.90
C PHE A 273 -15.42 9.09 16.38
N TYR A 274 -16.47 9.02 17.21
CA TYR A 274 -17.74 8.40 16.84
C TYR A 274 -18.51 9.17 15.76
N LEU A 275 -18.20 10.46 15.57
CA LEU A 275 -18.71 11.25 14.44
C LEU A 275 -17.85 11.07 13.18
N SER A 276 -16.54 10.97 13.34
CA SER A 276 -15.59 10.88 12.22
C SER A 276 -15.59 9.50 11.56
N PHE A 277 -15.79 8.44 12.34
CA PHE A 277 -15.88 7.06 11.85
C PHE A 277 -16.96 6.87 10.76
N PRO A 278 -18.24 7.22 10.97
CA PRO A 278 -19.26 7.07 9.95
C PRO A 278 -19.03 7.99 8.74
N LEU A 279 -18.45 9.19 8.92
CA LEU A 279 -18.10 10.08 7.80
C LEU A 279 -17.07 9.43 6.88
N ILE A 280 -15.99 8.90 7.45
CA ILE A 280 -14.94 8.21 6.69
C ILE A 280 -15.51 6.94 6.05
N LEU A 281 -16.39 6.20 6.75
CA LEU A 281 -17.06 5.03 6.18
C LEU A 281 -17.91 5.38 4.96
N VAL A 282 -18.72 6.44 5.04
CA VAL A 282 -19.53 6.93 3.91
C VAL A 282 -18.63 7.37 2.75
N ALA A 283 -17.56 8.10 3.03
CA ALA A 283 -16.62 8.53 1.99
C ALA A 283 -15.92 7.34 1.32
N THR A 284 -15.52 6.32 2.09
CA THR A 284 -15.01 5.06 1.55
C THR A 284 -16.06 4.42 0.64
N LEU A 285 -17.32 4.29 1.07
CA LEU A 285 -18.39 3.72 0.23
C LEU A 285 -18.65 4.54 -1.06
N ILE A 286 -18.50 5.86 -1.03
CA ILE A 286 -18.55 6.71 -2.22
C ILE A 286 -17.40 6.35 -3.19
N LEU A 287 -16.16 6.24 -2.69
CA LEU A 287 -15.01 5.82 -3.52
C LEU A 287 -15.21 4.42 -4.11
N LEU A 288 -15.82 3.52 -3.35
CA LEU A 288 -16.11 2.14 -3.78
C LEU A 288 -17.15 2.04 -4.89
N THR A 289 -18.05 3.03 -4.98
CA THR A 289 -19.14 3.06 -5.97
C THR A 289 -18.81 3.93 -7.17
N GLU A 290 -17.57 4.41 -7.28
CA GLU A 290 -17.11 5.18 -8.43
C GLU A 290 -16.89 4.28 -9.64
N THR A 291 -17.55 4.64 -10.75
CA THR A 291 -17.39 3.97 -12.05
C THR A 291 -16.58 4.87 -12.97
N HIS A 292 -15.35 4.51 -13.25
CA HIS A 292 -14.56 5.14 -14.30
C HIS A 292 -14.86 4.43 -15.62
N SER A 293 -15.65 5.06 -16.50
CA SER A 293 -15.84 4.63 -17.89
C SER A 293 -15.71 5.85 -18.80
N HIS A 294 -14.73 5.84 -19.68
CA HIS A 294 -14.56 6.82 -20.75
C HIS A 294 -13.79 6.16 -21.89
N GLN A 295 -13.99 6.61 -23.13
CA GLN A 295 -13.16 6.21 -24.26
C GLN A 295 -11.70 6.60 -24.00
N HIS A 296 -10.80 5.64 -24.12
CA HIS A 296 -9.37 5.89 -24.10
C HIS A 296 -8.72 5.43 -25.41
N LEU A 297 -7.67 6.16 -25.76
CA LEU A 297 -6.81 5.88 -26.90
C LEU A 297 -5.50 5.33 -26.33
N HIS A 298 -5.25 4.04 -26.54
CA HIS A 298 -3.98 3.42 -26.21
C HIS A 298 -2.96 3.85 -27.25
N ASN A 299 -2.04 4.77 -26.91
CA ASN A 299 -0.92 5.09 -27.78
C ASN A 299 0.04 3.89 -27.86
N ALA A 300 0.72 3.72 -28.99
CA ALA A 300 1.74 2.69 -29.12
C ALA A 300 2.81 2.86 -28.03
N TYR A 301 2.95 1.84 -27.18
CA TYR A 301 3.85 1.84 -26.03
C TYR A 301 4.59 0.50 -25.98
N SER A 302 5.91 0.58 -25.90
CA SER A 302 6.78 -0.59 -25.73
C SER A 302 6.97 -0.82 -24.24
N HIS A 303 6.45 -1.94 -23.72
CA HIS A 303 6.66 -2.33 -22.33
C HIS A 303 6.96 -3.82 -22.20
N ASP A 304 7.46 -4.18 -21.02
CA ASP A 304 7.72 -5.56 -20.63
C ASP A 304 6.84 -5.86 -19.43
N HIS A 305 5.85 -6.74 -19.61
CA HIS A 305 5.04 -7.28 -18.54
C HIS A 305 4.67 -8.73 -18.86
N ARG A 306 4.26 -9.45 -17.81
CA ARG A 306 3.80 -10.83 -17.92
C ARG A 306 2.47 -10.90 -18.66
N HIS A 307 2.41 -11.64 -19.75
CA HIS A 307 1.21 -11.81 -20.57
C HIS A 307 1.08 -13.23 -21.13
N SER A 308 -0.11 -13.56 -21.63
CA SER A 308 -0.39 -14.78 -22.37
C SER A 308 -1.23 -14.47 -23.59
N HIS A 309 -1.15 -15.27 -24.66
CA HIS A 309 -1.87 -14.99 -25.90
C HIS A 309 -3.41 -15.13 -25.81
N TRP A 310 -3.93 -15.56 -24.65
CA TRP A 310 -5.36 -15.73 -24.41
C TRP A 310 -6.08 -14.45 -23.95
N ASP A 311 -5.33 -13.40 -23.62
CA ASP A 311 -5.91 -12.13 -23.15
C ASP A 311 -6.49 -11.25 -24.28
N GLY A 312 -6.33 -11.68 -25.54
CA GLY A 312 -6.98 -11.10 -26.71
C GLY A 312 -6.32 -9.83 -27.27
N HIS A 313 -5.19 -9.40 -26.73
CA HIS A 313 -4.48 -8.19 -27.18
C HIS A 313 -2.95 -8.35 -27.29
N HIS A 314 -2.41 -9.54 -27.00
CA HIS A 314 -1.00 -9.89 -27.21
C HIS A 314 -0.83 -10.85 -28.40
N ASN A 315 -0.61 -10.28 -29.58
CA ASN A 315 -0.46 -11.01 -30.85
C ASN A 315 0.95 -10.81 -31.46
N HIS A 316 1.98 -11.27 -30.78
CA HIS A 316 3.35 -11.35 -31.31
C HIS A 316 3.79 -12.79 -31.56
N ILE A 317 4.75 -12.96 -32.46
CA ILE A 317 5.22 -14.26 -32.93
C ILE A 317 6.51 -14.62 -32.19
N HIS A 318 6.57 -15.82 -31.62
CA HIS A 318 7.80 -16.36 -31.03
C HIS A 318 8.76 -16.85 -32.11
N PRO A 319 10.09 -16.74 -31.91
CA PRO A 319 11.05 -17.53 -32.67
C PRO A 319 10.68 -19.01 -32.58
N SER A 320 10.79 -19.73 -33.70
CA SER A 320 10.20 -21.06 -33.97
C SER A 320 10.50 -22.21 -32.99
N PHE A 321 11.28 -21.95 -31.93
CA PHE A 321 11.59 -22.91 -30.86
C PHE A 321 10.59 -22.88 -29.68
N PHE A 322 9.75 -21.85 -29.57
CA PHE A 322 8.73 -21.70 -28.52
C PHE A 322 7.31 -21.70 -29.13
N GLN A 323 6.88 -22.83 -29.70
CA GLN A 323 5.49 -23.01 -30.15
C GLN A 323 4.67 -23.79 -29.11
N GLU A 324 4.43 -23.18 -27.95
CA GLU A 324 3.32 -23.59 -27.09
C GLU A 324 2.49 -22.35 -26.75
N LYS A 325 1.25 -22.33 -27.25
CA LYS A 325 0.29 -21.23 -27.08
C LYS A 325 -0.13 -20.97 -25.62
N ASP A 326 0.31 -21.81 -24.68
CA ASP A 326 -0.07 -21.77 -23.26
C ASP A 326 1.02 -21.22 -22.33
N ILE A 327 2.17 -20.80 -22.87
CA ILE A 327 3.26 -20.28 -22.04
C ILE A 327 2.97 -18.83 -21.66
N VAL A 328 2.77 -18.58 -20.37
CA VAL A 328 2.78 -17.23 -19.80
C VAL A 328 4.23 -16.75 -19.70
N HIS A 329 4.56 -15.63 -20.31
CA HIS A 329 5.94 -15.13 -20.42
C HIS A 329 6.00 -13.61 -20.27
N SER A 330 7.22 -13.08 -20.19
CA SER A 330 7.53 -11.65 -20.13
C SER A 330 8.70 -11.35 -21.07
N HIS A 331 8.55 -10.31 -21.88
CA HIS A 331 9.59 -9.70 -22.70
C HIS A 331 9.09 -8.34 -23.19
N LEU A 332 10.01 -7.51 -23.68
CA LEU A 332 9.68 -6.24 -24.32
C LEU A 332 8.86 -6.50 -25.60
N HIS A 333 7.62 -6.00 -25.64
CA HIS A 333 6.74 -6.07 -26.80
C HIS A 333 6.01 -4.73 -26.98
N GLU A 334 5.57 -4.47 -28.21
CA GLU A 334 4.85 -3.25 -28.58
C GLU A 334 3.36 -3.57 -28.74
N HIS A 335 2.51 -2.73 -28.16
CA HIS A 335 1.09 -2.70 -28.50
C HIS A 335 0.83 -1.68 -29.61
N GLU A 336 0.05 -2.07 -30.60
CA GLU A 336 -0.46 -1.15 -31.62
C GLU A 336 -1.52 -0.21 -31.03
N GLU A 337 -1.69 0.96 -31.66
CA GLU A 337 -2.67 1.95 -31.24
C GLU A 337 -4.09 1.39 -31.32
N MET A 338 -4.83 1.39 -30.21
CA MET A 338 -6.19 0.85 -30.14
C MET A 338 -7.14 1.78 -29.39
N VAL A 339 -8.31 2.02 -29.98
CA VAL A 339 -9.41 2.78 -29.37
C VAL A 339 -10.48 1.81 -28.90
N HIS A 340 -10.74 1.76 -27.60
CA HIS A 340 -11.85 1.01 -27.04
C HIS A 340 -12.37 1.68 -25.75
N ASP A 341 -13.57 1.28 -25.31
CA ASP A 341 -14.23 1.80 -24.11
C ASP A 341 -14.51 0.64 -23.15
N HIS A 342 -13.96 0.72 -21.94
CA HIS A 342 -14.28 -0.19 -20.85
C HIS A 342 -13.99 0.46 -19.50
N GLN A 343 -14.59 -0.11 -18.44
CA GLN A 343 -14.33 0.35 -17.08
C GLN A 343 -12.92 0.01 -16.64
N HIS A 344 -12.13 1.01 -16.25
CA HIS A 344 -10.78 0.83 -15.75
C HIS A 344 -10.46 1.81 -14.62
N LEU A 345 -9.46 1.51 -13.79
CA LEU A 345 -8.83 2.51 -12.92
C LEU A 345 -7.63 3.13 -13.67
N PRO A 346 -7.07 4.27 -13.22
CA PRO A 346 -5.80 4.76 -13.76
C PRO A 346 -4.70 3.73 -13.45
N ASP A 347 -4.35 2.91 -14.44
CA ASP A 347 -3.24 1.97 -14.35
C ASP A 347 -2.19 2.29 -15.44
N ILE A 348 -1.21 1.41 -15.63
CA ILE A 348 -0.15 1.63 -16.63
C ILE A 348 -0.63 1.42 -18.07
N HIS A 349 -1.64 0.58 -18.26
CA HIS A 349 -2.22 0.30 -19.57
C HIS A 349 -3.19 1.43 -19.96
N HIS A 350 -3.80 2.13 -19.01
CA HIS A 350 -4.78 3.18 -19.25
C HIS A 350 -4.23 4.60 -18.99
N ARG A 351 -3.01 4.87 -19.48
CA ARG A 351 -2.39 6.20 -19.42
C ARG A 351 -2.79 7.04 -20.64
N HIS A 352 -3.73 7.95 -20.47
CA HIS A 352 -4.14 8.89 -21.52
C HIS A 352 -4.30 10.31 -20.97
N GLN A 353 -4.02 11.30 -21.81
CA GLN A 353 -4.32 12.70 -21.49
C GLN A 353 -5.82 12.92 -21.63
N HIS A 354 -6.49 13.26 -20.54
CA HIS A 354 -7.86 13.78 -20.61
C HIS A 354 -7.83 15.16 -21.30
N LYS A 355 -8.61 15.34 -22.37
CA LYS A 355 -8.88 16.69 -22.89
C LYS A 355 -9.53 17.51 -21.77
N LYS A 356 -8.93 18.67 -21.48
CA LYS A 356 -9.39 19.62 -20.46
C LYS A 356 -10.82 20.08 -20.68
#